data_AF-A0A6H1ZGK3-F1
#
_entry.id   AF-A0A6H1ZGK3-F1
#
_cell.length_a   1.000
_cell.length_b   1.000
_cell.length_c   1.000
_cell.angle_alpha   90.00
_cell.angle_beta   90.00
_cell.angle_gamma   90.00
#
_symmetry.space_group_name_H-M   'P 1'
#
loop_
_entity.id
_entity.type
_entity.pdbx_description
1 polymer ?
#
loop_
_entity_poly.entity_id
_entity_poly.type
_entity_poly.pdbx_seq_one_letter_code
_entity_poly.pdbx_strand_id
1 'polypeptide(L)'
;MKFKFSVDTEEIDEDYNFDRLLTDAMLQEIKANVRSQILGDRFKEFAQIVSDTIVNDTKKLMQSFLKEEIVLTERWGETSFVGSVEDLLKRRFDDVILRPVDGSGKTVVGCTSKDAQTWIEWKIKWRLEEFIQKDIDKASRDIQQWVTKLVNDKLIKIKDDAIEDQVNGAFLKILKQGQ
;
A
#
# COMPACT_ATOMS: atom_id res chain seq x y z
N MET A 1 22.83 -3.72 -19.02
CA MET A 1 23.78 -4.64 -18.36
C MET A 1 25.17 -4.04 -18.43
N LYS A 2 25.90 -3.96 -17.31
CA LYS A 2 27.33 -3.63 -17.30
C LYS A 2 28.09 -4.91 -16.97
N PHE A 3 28.77 -5.48 -17.96
CA PHE A 3 29.66 -6.62 -17.76
C PHE A 3 31.03 -6.08 -17.31
N LYS A 4 31.61 -6.68 -16.27
CA LYS A 4 32.95 -6.34 -15.79
C LYS A 4 33.87 -7.50 -16.15
N PHE A 5 34.67 -7.31 -17.19
CA PHE A 5 35.69 -8.27 -17.60
C PHE A 5 37.03 -7.87 -16.97
N SER A 6 37.70 -8.81 -16.31
CA SER A 6 39.11 -8.72 -15.96
C SER A 6 39.82 -9.89 -16.63
N VAL A 7 40.70 -9.58 -17.58
CA VAL A 7 41.57 -10.57 -18.23
C VAL A 7 42.96 -10.35 -17.65
N ASP A 8 43.46 -11.33 -16.89
CA ASP A 8 44.85 -11.32 -16.40
C ASP A 8 45.76 -11.67 -17.58
N THR A 9 46.62 -10.73 -17.97
CA THR A 9 47.47 -10.82 -19.17
C THR A 9 48.91 -11.25 -18.87
N GLU A 10 49.18 -11.89 -17.73
CA GLU A 10 50.57 -12.22 -17.32
C GLU A 10 51.17 -13.46 -18.01
N GLU A 11 50.39 -14.23 -18.77
CA GLU A 11 50.90 -15.30 -19.66
C GLU A 11 50.20 -15.22 -21.02
N ILE A 12 50.71 -14.39 -21.93
CA ILE A 12 50.34 -14.45 -23.36
C ILE A 12 51.58 -14.86 -24.13
N ASP A 13 51.70 -16.16 -24.40
CA ASP A 13 52.60 -16.72 -25.42
C ASP A 13 52.10 -16.29 -26.81
N GLU A 14 53.01 -15.95 -27.72
CA GLU A 14 52.73 -15.30 -29.03
C GLU A 14 51.83 -16.11 -30.00
N ASP A 15 51.50 -17.36 -29.69
CA ASP A 15 50.63 -18.23 -30.52
C ASP A 15 49.19 -18.41 -29.98
N TYR A 16 48.82 -17.76 -28.87
CA TYR A 16 47.47 -17.89 -28.32
C TYR A 16 46.50 -16.82 -28.87
N ASN A 17 45.54 -17.29 -29.66
CA ASN A 17 44.53 -16.46 -30.31
C ASN A 17 43.57 -15.84 -29.27
N PHE A 18 43.83 -14.59 -28.90
CA PHE A 18 43.07 -13.81 -27.91
C PHE A 18 41.55 -13.84 -28.14
N ASP A 19 41.12 -13.89 -29.40
CA ASP A 19 39.70 -14.01 -29.75
C ASP A 19 39.07 -15.31 -29.21
N ARG A 20 39.82 -16.41 -29.14
CA ARG A 20 39.32 -17.67 -28.55
C ARG A 20 39.17 -17.57 -27.03
N LEU A 21 40.16 -16.99 -26.34
CA LEU A 21 40.10 -16.82 -24.88
C LEU A 21 38.96 -15.88 -24.47
N LEU A 22 38.79 -14.77 -25.20
CA LEU A 22 37.68 -13.84 -24.95
C LEU A 22 36.33 -14.51 -25.26
N THR A 23 36.23 -15.26 -26.36
CA THR A 23 35.01 -15.98 -26.74
C THR A 23 34.63 -17.04 -25.71
N ASP A 24 35.59 -17.80 -25.20
CA ASP A 24 35.35 -18.83 -24.18
C ASP A 24 34.98 -18.22 -22.83
N ALA A 25 35.63 -17.12 -22.42
CA ALA A 25 35.28 -16.38 -21.21
C ALA A 25 33.86 -15.81 -21.30
N MET A 26 33.50 -15.19 -22.43
CA MET A 26 32.15 -14.70 -22.68
C MET A 26 31.12 -15.84 -22.71
N LEU A 27 31.44 -16.98 -23.32
CA LEU A 27 30.55 -18.15 -23.34
C LEU A 27 30.31 -18.73 -21.94
N GLN A 28 31.34 -18.78 -21.09
CA GLN A 28 31.21 -19.24 -19.71
C GLN A 28 30.37 -18.27 -18.88
N GLU A 29 30.58 -16.97 -19.02
CA GLU A 29 29.82 -15.96 -18.28
C GLU A 29 28.35 -15.89 -18.76
N ILE A 30 28.10 -16.02 -20.06
CA ILE A 30 26.75 -16.14 -20.62
C ILE A 30 26.09 -17.43 -20.12
N LYS A 31 26.79 -18.58 -20.13
CA LYS A 31 26.25 -19.83 -19.59
C LYS A 31 25.93 -19.73 -18.10
N ALA A 32 26.80 -19.09 -17.31
CA ALA A 32 26.59 -18.89 -15.88
C ALA A 32 25.39 -17.97 -15.61
N ASN A 33 25.29 -16.84 -16.33
CA ASN A 33 24.18 -15.90 -16.20
C ASN A 33 22.85 -16.49 -16.69
N VAL A 34 22.83 -17.17 -17.84
CA VAL A 34 21.63 -17.84 -18.36
C VAL A 34 21.20 -18.96 -17.42
N ARG A 35 22.13 -19.74 -16.86
CA ARG A 35 21.81 -20.78 -15.87
C ARG A 35 21.25 -20.19 -14.58
N SER A 36 21.80 -19.08 -14.10
CA SER A 36 21.29 -18.35 -12.92
C SER A 36 19.89 -17.76 -13.17
N GLN A 37 19.64 -17.18 -14.35
CA GLN A 37 18.34 -16.64 -14.74
C GLN A 37 17.29 -17.73 -14.93
N ILE A 38 17.62 -18.82 -15.63
CA ILE A 38 16.69 -19.96 -15.81
C ILE A 38 16.35 -20.59 -14.45
N LEU A 39 17.32 -20.74 -13.55
CA LEU A 39 17.06 -21.25 -12.20
C LEU A 39 16.21 -20.27 -11.38
N GLY A 40 16.47 -18.97 -11.46
CA GLY A 40 15.67 -17.95 -10.77
C GLY A 40 14.23 -17.87 -11.26
N ASP A 41 14.02 -17.89 -12.57
CA ASP A 41 12.69 -17.75 -13.19
C ASP A 41 11.87 -19.03 -13.03
N ARG A 42 12.47 -20.21 -13.23
CA ARG A 42 11.78 -21.49 -12.94
C ARG A 42 11.52 -21.70 -11.46
N PHE A 43 12.38 -21.19 -10.57
CA PHE A 43 12.13 -21.27 -9.13
C PHE A 43 10.99 -20.34 -8.72
N LYS A 44 10.86 -19.15 -9.33
CA LYS A 44 9.71 -18.27 -9.15
C LYS A 44 8.42 -18.90 -9.68
N GLU A 45 8.44 -19.48 -10.88
CA GLU A 45 7.28 -20.20 -11.44
C GLU A 45 6.88 -21.39 -10.56
N PHE A 46 7.85 -22.17 -10.10
CA PHE A 46 7.60 -23.30 -9.19
C PHE A 46 7.07 -22.84 -7.83
N ALA A 47 7.65 -21.79 -7.24
CA ALA A 47 7.18 -21.22 -6.00
C ALA A 47 5.75 -20.67 -6.14
N GLN A 48 5.43 -20.05 -7.27
CA GLN A 48 4.09 -19.57 -7.58
C GLN A 48 3.11 -20.75 -7.71
N ILE A 49 3.45 -21.78 -8.47
CA ILE A 49 2.60 -22.99 -8.63
C ILE A 49 2.38 -23.70 -7.29
N VAL A 50 3.44 -23.86 -6.48
CA VAL A 50 3.34 -24.48 -5.15
C VAL A 50 2.49 -23.61 -4.22
N SER A 51 2.69 -22.29 -4.22
CA SER A 51 1.88 -21.37 -3.42
C SER A 51 0.41 -21.42 -3.84
N ASP A 52 0.12 -21.36 -5.13
CA ASP A 52 -1.23 -21.42 -5.67
C ASP A 52 -1.88 -22.79 -5.38
N THR A 53 -1.12 -23.89 -5.46
CA THR A 53 -1.61 -25.23 -5.14
C THR A 53 -1.92 -25.36 -3.65
N ILE A 54 -1.02 -24.93 -2.77
CA ILE A 54 -1.23 -24.94 -1.32
C ILE A 54 -2.42 -24.06 -0.94
N VAL A 55 -2.54 -22.85 -1.52
CA VAL A 55 -3.66 -21.95 -1.26
C VAL A 55 -4.98 -22.59 -1.73
N ASN A 56 -4.99 -23.19 -2.91
CA ASN A 56 -6.19 -23.84 -3.45
C ASN A 56 -6.58 -25.08 -2.64
N ASP A 57 -5.63 -25.91 -2.22
CA ASP A 57 -5.90 -27.09 -1.42
C ASP A 57 -6.30 -26.73 0.01
N THR A 58 -5.68 -25.71 0.61
CA THR A 58 -6.13 -25.14 1.89
C THR A 58 -7.53 -24.58 1.77
N LYS A 59 -7.86 -23.88 0.68
CA LYS A 59 -9.20 -23.35 0.43
C LYS A 59 -10.22 -24.47 0.27
N LYS A 60 -9.89 -25.56 -0.44
CA LYS A 60 -10.76 -26.74 -0.57
C LYS A 60 -10.98 -27.44 0.77
N LEU A 61 -9.91 -27.61 1.56
CA LEU A 61 -9.99 -28.19 2.90
C LEU A 61 -10.88 -27.34 3.82
N MET A 62 -10.70 -26.01 3.81
CA MET A 62 -11.57 -25.11 4.56
C MET A 62 -13.01 -25.16 4.07
N GLN A 63 -13.26 -25.20 2.76
CA GLN A 63 -14.62 -25.34 2.21
C GLN A 63 -15.28 -26.67 2.58
N SER A 64 -14.51 -27.75 2.66
CA SER A 64 -14.99 -29.05 3.11
C SER A 64 -15.36 -28.98 4.59
N PHE A 65 -14.47 -28.45 5.42
CA PHE A 65 -14.70 -28.27 6.86
C PHE A 65 -15.93 -27.40 7.15
N LEU A 66 -16.11 -26.32 6.40
CA LEU A 66 -17.28 -25.44 6.55
C LEU A 66 -18.61 -26.14 6.26
N LYS A 67 -18.61 -27.17 5.40
CA LYS A 67 -19.79 -27.96 5.05
C LYS A 67 -20.05 -29.13 5.99
N GLU A 68 -19.15 -29.42 6.92
CA GLU A 68 -19.36 -30.50 7.88
C GLU A 68 -20.60 -30.22 8.73
N GLU A 69 -21.43 -31.25 8.86
CA GLU A 69 -22.66 -31.21 9.63
C GLU A 69 -22.35 -31.33 11.11
N ILE A 70 -22.87 -30.40 11.92
CA ILE A 70 -22.73 -30.43 13.37
C ILE A 70 -23.99 -31.01 13.99
N VAL A 71 -23.76 -32.08 14.76
CA VAL A 71 -24.78 -32.77 15.52
C VAL A 71 -24.46 -32.62 17.01
N LEU A 72 -25.37 -32.04 17.78
CA LEU A 72 -25.26 -31.99 19.23
C LEU A 72 -25.82 -33.29 19.81
N THR A 73 -25.03 -33.98 20.63
CA THR A 73 -25.54 -35.10 21.42
C THR A 73 -25.90 -34.58 22.81
N GLU A 74 -27.19 -34.59 23.14
CA GLU A 74 -27.65 -34.19 24.46
C GLU A 74 -27.38 -35.30 25.51
N ARG A 75 -27.59 -34.97 26.80
CA ARG A 75 -27.19 -35.78 27.98
C ARG A 75 -27.76 -37.21 28.03
N TRP A 76 -28.64 -37.58 27.10
CA TRP A 76 -29.29 -38.88 27.01
C TRP A 76 -29.09 -39.60 25.67
N GLY A 77 -28.16 -39.13 24.82
CA GLY A 77 -27.84 -39.77 23.54
C GLY A 77 -28.75 -39.36 22.39
N GLU A 78 -29.71 -38.46 22.60
CA GLU A 78 -30.45 -37.84 21.51
C GLU A 78 -29.56 -36.85 20.76
N THR A 79 -29.44 -37.09 19.45
CA THR A 79 -28.68 -36.27 18.53
C THR A 79 -29.60 -35.25 17.86
N SER A 80 -29.36 -33.96 18.07
CA SER A 80 -30.05 -32.87 17.37
C SER A 80 -29.15 -32.24 16.31
N PHE A 81 -29.68 -32.08 15.09
CA PHE A 81 -28.97 -31.42 14.00
C PHE A 81 -29.01 -29.90 14.18
N VAL A 82 -27.85 -29.25 14.16
CA VAL A 82 -27.72 -27.81 14.46
C VAL A 82 -27.49 -26.98 13.19
N GLY A 83 -27.06 -27.63 12.10
CA GLY A 83 -26.64 -27.00 10.85
C GLY A 83 -25.20 -27.37 10.49
N SER A 84 -24.67 -26.77 9.43
CA SER A 84 -23.26 -26.88 9.06
C SER A 84 -22.36 -25.98 9.94
N VAL A 85 -21.05 -26.22 9.92
CA VAL A 85 -20.06 -25.30 10.51
C VAL A 85 -20.22 -23.88 9.97
N GLU A 86 -20.51 -23.73 8.68
CA GLU A 86 -20.78 -22.45 8.03
C GLU A 86 -21.99 -21.73 8.65
N ASP A 87 -23.09 -22.44 8.90
CA ASP A 87 -24.30 -21.86 9.49
C ASP A 87 -24.06 -21.39 10.93
N LEU A 88 -23.28 -22.14 11.69
CA LEU A 88 -22.89 -21.75 13.05
C LEU A 88 -21.97 -20.54 13.06
N LEU A 89 -21.01 -20.47 12.14
CA LEU A 89 -20.14 -19.32 11.98
C LEU A 89 -20.91 -18.08 11.53
N LYS A 90 -21.83 -18.21 10.57
CA LYS A 90 -22.73 -17.12 10.15
C LYS A 90 -23.56 -16.60 11.30
N ARG A 91 -24.23 -17.48 12.05
CA ARG A 91 -25.02 -17.10 13.23
C ARG A 91 -24.19 -16.38 14.28
N ARG A 92 -22.97 -16.86 14.56
CA ARG A 92 -22.05 -16.20 15.51
C ARG A 92 -21.56 -14.86 14.99
N PHE A 93 -21.27 -14.76 13.70
CA PHE A 93 -20.83 -13.54 13.06
C PHE A 93 -21.94 -12.49 13.06
N ASP A 94 -23.16 -12.87 12.67
CA ASP A 94 -24.34 -12.03 12.69
C ASP A 94 -24.65 -11.56 14.13
N ASP A 95 -24.56 -12.45 15.13
CA ASP A 95 -24.76 -12.09 16.54
C ASP A 95 -23.73 -11.09 17.07
N VAL A 96 -22.51 -11.10 16.53
CA VAL A 96 -21.47 -10.12 16.89
C VAL A 96 -21.69 -8.79 16.19
N ILE A 97 -22.02 -8.83 14.89
CA ILE A 97 -22.17 -7.64 14.05
C ILE A 97 -23.43 -6.85 14.37
N LEU A 98 -24.53 -7.56 14.63
CA LEU A 98 -25.83 -6.99 14.93
C LEU A 98 -25.99 -6.66 16.41
N ARG A 99 -24.96 -6.94 17.23
CA ARG A 99 -25.00 -6.64 18.65
C ARG A 99 -25.13 -5.13 18.86
N PRO A 100 -26.07 -4.67 19.70
CA PRO A 100 -26.20 -3.26 20.00
C PRO A 100 -24.97 -2.77 20.76
N VAL A 101 -24.48 -1.59 20.37
CA VAL A 101 -23.38 -0.89 21.01
C VAL A 101 -23.76 0.53 21.39
N ASP A 102 -23.07 1.06 22.41
CA ASP A 102 -23.17 2.47 22.80
C ASP A 102 -22.33 3.39 21.88
N GLY A 103 -22.35 4.70 22.15
CA GLY A 103 -21.58 5.69 21.38
C GLY A 103 -20.05 5.49 21.43
N SER A 104 -19.54 4.69 22.37
CA SER A 104 -18.13 4.34 22.49
C SER A 104 -17.76 3.00 21.84
N GLY A 105 -18.74 2.30 21.26
CA GLY A 105 -18.55 0.99 20.64
C GLY A 105 -18.56 -0.17 21.65
N LYS A 106 -18.95 0.07 22.90
CA LYS A 106 -19.09 -1.00 23.89
C LYS A 106 -20.44 -1.68 23.73
N THR A 107 -20.45 -3.00 23.80
CA THR A 107 -21.68 -3.81 23.75
C THR A 107 -22.57 -3.52 24.94
N VAL A 108 -23.82 -3.19 24.67
CA VAL A 108 -24.85 -2.99 25.70
C VAL A 108 -25.64 -4.28 25.90
N VAL A 109 -25.81 -4.69 27.16
CA VAL A 109 -26.57 -5.87 27.56
C VAL A 109 -27.84 -5.38 28.28
N GLY A 110 -29.01 -5.54 27.67
CA GLY A 110 -30.31 -5.12 28.23
C GLY A 110 -31.21 -4.37 27.25
N CYS A 111 -32.33 -3.81 27.74
CA CYS A 111 -33.27 -3.01 26.94
C CYS A 111 -32.51 -1.91 26.20
N THR A 112 -32.50 -2.02 24.87
CA THR A 112 -31.87 -1.09 23.93
C THR A 112 -32.25 0.35 24.28
N SER A 113 -31.26 1.16 24.64
CA SER A 113 -31.45 2.61 24.71
C SER A 113 -31.91 3.12 23.35
N LYS A 114 -32.65 4.25 23.32
CA LYS A 114 -33.11 4.87 22.05
C LYS A 114 -31.97 5.19 21.07
N ASP A 115 -30.73 5.20 21.55
CA ASP A 115 -29.52 5.52 20.79
C ASP A 115 -28.62 4.29 20.51
N ALA A 116 -29.11 3.08 20.79
CA ALA A 116 -28.38 1.86 20.49
C ALA A 116 -28.37 1.62 18.96
N GLN A 117 -27.18 1.57 18.39
CA GLN A 117 -26.94 1.18 17.00
C GLN A 117 -26.20 -0.16 16.97
N THR A 118 -26.25 -0.87 15.84
CA THR A 118 -25.50 -2.12 15.69
C THR A 118 -23.99 -1.84 15.65
N TRP A 119 -23.18 -2.83 16.04
CA TRP A 119 -21.72 -2.71 16.01
C TRP A 119 -21.20 -2.31 14.62
N ILE A 120 -21.79 -2.85 13.54
CA ILE A 120 -21.39 -2.52 12.17
C ILE A 120 -21.76 -1.08 11.80
N GLU A 121 -22.93 -0.60 12.18
CA GLU A 121 -23.34 0.80 11.95
C GLU A 121 -22.39 1.76 12.67
N TRP A 122 -22.09 1.49 13.94
CA TRP A 122 -21.10 2.27 14.70
C TRP A 122 -19.73 2.25 14.03
N LYS A 123 -19.28 1.07 13.59
CA LYS A 123 -17.94 0.91 13.00
C LYS A 123 -17.80 1.62 11.66
N ILE A 124 -18.83 1.56 10.82
CA ILE A 124 -18.89 2.28 9.55
C ILE A 124 -18.88 3.79 9.81
N LYS A 125 -19.73 4.26 10.71
CA LYS A 125 -19.82 5.68 11.07
C LYS A 125 -18.48 6.22 11.58
N TRP A 126 -17.86 5.51 12.53
CA TRP A 126 -16.56 5.89 13.09
C TRP A 126 -15.47 5.94 12.01
N ARG A 127 -15.42 4.96 11.10
CA ARG A 127 -14.47 4.95 9.98
C ARG A 127 -14.70 6.11 9.02
N LEU A 128 -15.96 6.44 8.75
CA LEU A 128 -16.32 7.54 7.87
C LEU A 128 -15.94 8.88 8.49
N GLU A 129 -16.21 9.08 9.77
CA GLU A 129 -15.81 10.27 10.53
C GLU A 129 -14.28 10.43 10.54
N GLU A 130 -13.53 9.36 10.80
CA GLU A 130 -12.06 9.36 10.75
C GLU A 130 -11.53 9.75 9.36
N PHE A 131 -12.14 9.21 8.30
CA PHE A 131 -11.76 9.51 6.93
C PHE A 131 -12.06 10.97 6.55
N ILE A 132 -13.27 11.45 6.87
CA ILE A 132 -13.68 12.83 6.64
C ILE A 132 -12.75 13.79 7.39
N GLN A 133 -12.44 13.52 8.66
CA GLN A 133 -11.56 14.37 9.46
C GLN A 133 -10.18 14.47 8.83
N LYS A 134 -9.61 13.35 8.40
CA LYS A 134 -8.29 13.31 7.74
C LYS A 134 -8.26 14.11 6.43
N ASP A 135 -9.34 14.02 5.64
CA ASP A 135 -9.46 14.75 4.39
C ASP A 135 -9.65 16.26 4.62
N ILE A 136 -10.46 16.64 5.60
CA ILE A 136 -10.63 18.03 6.02
C ILE A 136 -9.30 18.61 6.51
N ASP A 137 -8.57 17.88 7.36
CA ASP A 137 -7.27 18.33 7.89
C ASP A 137 -6.22 18.46 6.79
N LYS A 138 -6.29 17.61 5.75
CA LYS A 138 -5.45 17.75 4.57
C LYS A 138 -5.83 18.99 3.75
N ALA A 139 -7.12 19.15 3.43
CA ALA A 139 -7.61 20.30 2.68
C ALA A 139 -7.31 21.63 3.39
N SER A 140 -7.45 21.68 4.71
CA SER A 140 -7.12 22.84 5.54
C SER A 140 -5.64 23.23 5.40
N ARG A 141 -4.73 22.24 5.46
CA ARG A 141 -3.29 22.47 5.24
C ARG A 141 -2.97 22.94 3.83
N ASP A 142 -3.60 22.34 2.82
CA ASP A 142 -3.40 22.72 1.42
C ASP A 142 -3.88 24.16 1.16
N ILE A 143 -5.04 24.53 1.73
CA ILE A 143 -5.56 25.91 1.67
C ILE A 143 -4.59 26.88 2.36
N GLN A 144 -4.10 26.55 3.56
CA GLN A 144 -3.15 27.40 4.26
C GLN A 144 -1.88 27.63 3.44
N GLN A 145 -1.29 26.58 2.87
CA GLN A 145 -0.11 26.70 2.01
C GLN A 145 -0.38 27.56 0.77
N TRP A 146 -1.52 27.34 0.12
CA TRP A 146 -1.92 28.11 -1.05
C TRP A 146 -2.12 29.60 -0.73
N VAL A 147 -2.82 29.91 0.36
CA VAL A 147 -3.04 31.28 0.83
C VAL A 147 -1.72 31.96 1.17
N THR A 148 -0.84 31.30 1.94
CA THR A 148 0.48 31.85 2.28
C THR A 148 1.30 32.15 1.03
N LYS A 149 1.30 31.24 0.06
CA LYS A 149 1.99 31.45 -1.21
C LYS A 149 1.43 32.65 -1.98
N LEU A 150 0.10 32.74 -2.11
CA LEU A 150 -0.55 33.83 -2.82
C LEU A 150 -0.34 35.20 -2.15
N VAL A 151 -0.34 35.24 -0.82
CA VAL A 151 -0.04 36.47 -0.05
C VAL A 151 1.42 36.87 -0.25
N ASN A 152 2.36 35.93 -0.15
CA ASN A 152 3.78 36.22 -0.38
C ASN A 152 4.03 36.72 -1.81
N ASP A 153 3.46 36.06 -2.81
CA ASP A 153 3.59 36.47 -4.21
C ASP A 153 3.02 37.88 -4.44
N LYS A 154 1.89 38.22 -3.80
CA LYS A 154 1.33 39.58 -3.87
C LYS A 154 2.19 40.62 -3.15
N LEU A 155 2.71 40.30 -1.97
CA LEU A 155 3.57 41.22 -1.21
C LEU A 155 4.88 41.49 -1.95
N ILE A 156 5.46 40.47 -2.60
CA ILE A 156 6.64 40.63 -3.45
C ILE A 156 6.32 41.57 -4.60
N LYS A 157 5.22 41.36 -5.33
CA LYS A 157 4.81 42.26 -6.42
C LYS A 157 4.62 43.70 -5.96
N ILE A 158 3.88 43.92 -4.86
CA ILE A 158 3.67 45.28 -4.32
C ILE A 158 5.00 45.93 -3.94
N LYS A 159 5.92 45.17 -3.36
CA LYS A 159 7.26 45.66 -3.02
C LYS A 159 8.05 46.02 -4.27
N ASP A 160 8.03 45.18 -5.31
CA ASP A 160 8.74 45.41 -6.56
C ASP A 160 8.18 46.65 -7.28
N ASP A 161 6.86 46.77 -7.39
CA ASP A 161 6.17 47.94 -7.96
C ASP A 161 6.55 49.24 -7.20
N ALA A 162 6.56 49.19 -5.87
CA ALA A 162 6.92 50.35 -5.04
C ALA A 162 8.40 50.76 -5.19
N ILE A 163 9.31 49.79 -5.37
CA ILE A 163 10.72 50.07 -5.64
C ILE A 163 10.87 50.71 -7.02
N GLU A 164 10.18 50.18 -8.04
CA GLU A 164 10.19 50.73 -9.39
C GLU A 164 9.71 52.19 -9.42
N ASP A 165 8.59 52.49 -8.74
CA ASP A 165 8.07 53.84 -8.60
C ASP A 165 9.07 54.80 -7.92
N GLN A 166 9.75 54.35 -6.87
CA GLN A 166 10.76 55.15 -6.17
C GLN A 166 11.98 55.43 -7.06
N VAL A 167 12.48 54.42 -7.78
CA VAL A 167 13.61 54.56 -8.70
C VAL A 167 13.26 55.51 -9.84
N ASN A 168 12.10 55.33 -10.47
CA ASN A 168 11.62 56.20 -11.54
C ASN A 168 11.43 57.66 -11.05
N GLY A 169 10.84 57.84 -9.86
CA GLY A 169 10.68 59.15 -9.25
C GLY A 169 12.00 59.83 -8.92
N ALA A 170 13.00 59.09 -8.44
CA ALA A 170 14.35 59.61 -8.18
C ALA A 170 15.06 60.01 -9.48
N PHE A 171 14.96 59.17 -10.51
CA PHE A 171 15.56 59.43 -11.83
C PHE A 171 15.00 60.70 -12.48
N LEU A 172 13.68 60.88 -12.43
CA LEU A 172 13.01 62.10 -12.92
C LEU A 172 13.42 63.37 -12.17
N LYS A 173 13.66 63.27 -10.85
CA LYS A 173 14.16 64.42 -10.07
C LYS A 173 15.58 64.81 -10.47
N ILE A 174 16.46 63.83 -10.71
CA ILE A 174 17.83 64.08 -11.17
C ILE A 174 17.84 64.75 -12.55
N LEU A 175 17.02 64.24 -13.49
CA LEU A 175 16.91 64.82 -14.83
C LEU A 175 16.43 66.29 -14.81
N LYS A 176 15.51 66.64 -13.90
CA LYS A 176 15.01 68.01 -13.76
C LYS A 176 15.99 68.98 -13.10
N GLN A 177 16.99 68.48 -12.37
CA GLN A 177 18.03 69.32 -11.75
C GLN A 177 19.22 69.58 -12.68
N GLY A 178 19.34 68.82 -13.78
CA GLY A 178 20.39 68.97 -14.79
C GLY A 178 20.02 69.86 -15.99
N GLN A 179 18.79 70.39 -16.03
CA GLN A 179 18.34 71.43 -16.98
C GLN A 179 18.35 72.80 -16.29
#